data_AF-A0A1I4D5E9-F1
#
_entry.id   AF-A0A1I4D5E9-F1
#
_cell.length_a   1.000
_cell.length_b   1.000
_cell.length_c   1.000
_cell.angle_alpha   90.00
_cell.angle_beta   90.00
_cell.angle_gamma   90.00
#
_symmetry.space_group_name_H-M   'P 1'
#
loop_
_entity.id
_entity.type
_entity.pdbx_description
1 polymer ?
#
loop_
_entity_poly.entity_id
_entity_poly.type
_entity_poly.pdbx_seq_one_letter_code
_entity_poly.pdbx_strand_id
1 'polypeptide(L)'
;MSLVGFETWAQLAGDSPTSRTEWAAVVAAWGEPHRRYHDLAHLAAVLGLVGELADAAADPDAVRLAAWYHDVVYDPLRDDNEAVSAERARAGLRGLVPEERVEEVARLVRLTAGHAPAADDPNGAVLCAADLAVLAGPPESYAAYASAVRAEYGHLSDAAFTAGRITVLEHLLALPALYRLPAVAAAWTPRARANLTAELGLLRARAGGAS
;
A
#
# COMPACT_ATOMS: atom_id res chain seq x y z
N MET A 1 -2.51 -21.89 -4.22
CA MET A 1 -3.77 -21.10 -4.23
C MET A 1 -3.42 -19.67 -4.57
N SER A 2 -4.22 -18.97 -5.38
CA SER A 2 -4.00 -17.54 -5.64
C SER A 2 -4.23 -16.75 -4.35
N LEU A 3 -3.30 -15.87 -3.97
CA LEU A 3 -3.44 -15.01 -2.78
C LEU A 3 -4.66 -14.08 -2.89
N VAL A 4 -5.03 -13.73 -4.13
CA VAL A 4 -6.16 -12.85 -4.47
C VAL A 4 -7.44 -13.67 -4.78
N GLY A 5 -7.52 -14.91 -4.32
CA GLY A 5 -8.67 -15.80 -4.54
C GLY A 5 -9.84 -15.57 -3.58
N PHE A 6 -11.03 -16.02 -3.97
CA PHE A 6 -12.20 -15.97 -3.08
C PHE A 6 -12.01 -16.84 -1.82
N GLU A 7 -11.26 -17.94 -1.90
CA GLU A 7 -11.01 -18.82 -0.76
C GLU A 7 -10.26 -18.12 0.38
N THR A 8 -9.25 -17.29 0.06
CA THR A 8 -8.51 -16.50 1.06
C THR A 8 -9.36 -15.37 1.62
N TRP A 9 -10.18 -14.72 0.78
CA TRP A 9 -11.15 -13.73 1.21
C TRP A 9 -12.22 -14.32 2.16
N ALA A 10 -12.77 -15.48 1.82
CA ALA A 10 -13.86 -16.12 2.58
C ALA A 10 -13.43 -16.56 3.98
N GLN A 11 -12.14 -16.79 4.21
CA GLN A 11 -11.60 -17.02 5.56
C GLN A 11 -11.74 -15.79 6.46
N LEU A 12 -11.75 -14.58 5.87
CA LEU A 12 -11.81 -13.31 6.60
C LEU A 12 -13.23 -12.77 6.73
N ALA A 13 -14.02 -12.87 5.66
CA ALA A 13 -15.35 -12.23 5.53
C ALA A 13 -16.50 -13.23 5.31
N GLY A 14 -16.23 -14.53 5.53
CA GLY A 14 -17.20 -15.62 5.40
C GLY A 14 -17.56 -16.00 3.96
N ASP A 15 -18.19 -17.16 3.79
CA ASP A 15 -18.74 -17.61 2.52
C ASP A 15 -20.25 -17.33 2.44
N SER A 16 -20.60 -16.23 1.77
CA SER A 16 -21.99 -15.85 1.51
C SER A 16 -22.11 -15.18 0.13
N PRO A 17 -23.32 -15.12 -0.46
CA PRO A 17 -23.53 -14.38 -1.70
C PRO A 17 -23.09 -12.91 -1.62
N THR A 18 -23.33 -12.25 -0.48
CA THR A 18 -22.88 -10.87 -0.23
C THR A 18 -21.36 -10.78 -0.21
N SER A 19 -20.69 -11.69 0.50
CA SER A 19 -19.22 -11.73 0.56
C SER A 19 -18.58 -11.98 -0.81
N ARG A 20 -19.17 -12.88 -1.63
CA ARG A 20 -18.71 -13.13 -3.01
C ARG A 20 -18.86 -11.91 -3.91
N THR A 21 -19.96 -11.17 -3.74
CA THR A 21 -20.23 -9.95 -4.51
C THR A 21 -19.23 -8.86 -4.14
N GLU A 22 -18.95 -8.69 -2.84
CA GLU A 22 -17.98 -7.71 -2.37
C GLU A 22 -16.56 -8.05 -2.81
N TRP A 23 -16.13 -9.30 -2.65
CA TRP A 23 -14.83 -9.77 -3.15
C TRP A 23 -14.66 -9.48 -4.65
N ALA A 24 -15.66 -9.81 -5.46
CA ALA A 24 -15.61 -9.57 -6.90
C ALA A 24 -15.50 -8.07 -7.22
N ALA A 25 -16.18 -7.21 -6.48
CA ALA A 25 -16.09 -5.75 -6.64
C ALA A 25 -14.72 -5.21 -6.24
N VAL A 26 -14.13 -5.70 -5.14
CA VAL A 26 -12.78 -5.34 -4.71
C VAL A 26 -11.75 -5.77 -5.76
N VAL A 27 -11.80 -7.02 -6.22
CA VAL A 27 -10.90 -7.53 -7.27
C VAL A 27 -11.05 -6.75 -8.57
N ALA A 28 -12.28 -6.39 -8.96
CA ALA A 28 -12.53 -5.57 -10.14
C ALA A 28 -11.88 -4.18 -10.03
N ALA A 29 -11.94 -3.55 -8.85
CA ALA A 29 -11.33 -2.25 -8.60
C ALA A 29 -9.80 -2.31 -8.72
N TRP A 30 -9.15 -3.33 -8.14
CA TRP A 30 -7.72 -3.56 -8.31
C TRP A 30 -7.31 -3.92 -9.75
N GLY A 31 -8.26 -4.39 -10.56
CA GLY A 31 -8.07 -4.76 -11.96
C GLY A 31 -8.33 -3.64 -12.97
N GLU A 32 -8.56 -2.40 -12.53
CA GLU A 32 -8.86 -1.29 -13.43
C GLU A 32 -7.71 -1.01 -14.44
N PRO A 33 -7.99 -0.78 -15.74
CA PRO A 33 -6.96 -0.75 -16.78
C PRO A 33 -5.91 0.37 -16.67
N HIS A 34 -6.21 1.44 -15.91
CA HIS A 34 -5.30 2.57 -15.70
C HIS A 34 -4.21 2.30 -14.67
N ARG A 35 -4.39 1.29 -13.80
CA ARG A 35 -3.41 0.89 -12.80
C ARG A 35 -2.19 0.24 -13.47
N ARG A 36 -1.01 0.52 -12.93
CA ARG A 36 0.28 -0.02 -13.43
C ARG A 36 1.14 -0.58 -12.31
N TYR A 37 1.17 0.11 -11.18
CA TYR A 37 1.79 -0.40 -9.96
C TYR A 37 0.73 -0.85 -8.96
N HIS A 38 -0.29 -0.03 -8.73
CA HIS A 38 -1.33 -0.29 -7.74
C HIS A 38 -2.40 -1.26 -8.30
N ASP A 39 -1.96 -2.46 -8.70
CA ASP A 39 -2.76 -3.49 -9.37
C ASP A 39 -2.87 -4.79 -8.55
N LEU A 40 -3.45 -5.84 -9.14
CA LEU A 40 -3.60 -7.15 -8.49
C LEU A 40 -2.26 -7.81 -8.12
N ALA A 41 -1.15 -7.49 -8.80
CA ALA A 41 0.16 -8.03 -8.46
C ALA A 41 0.72 -7.36 -7.19
N HIS A 42 0.54 -6.03 -7.05
CA HIS A 42 0.85 -5.32 -5.80
C HIS A 42 0.02 -5.87 -4.65
N LEU A 43 -1.31 -5.98 -4.82
CA LEU A 43 -2.18 -6.54 -3.80
C LEU A 43 -1.73 -7.95 -3.37
N ALA A 44 -1.38 -8.82 -4.32
CA ALA A 44 -0.89 -10.16 -4.01
C ALA A 44 0.43 -10.13 -3.21
N ALA A 45 1.35 -9.22 -3.56
CA ALA A 45 2.62 -9.06 -2.84
C ALA A 45 2.39 -8.58 -1.40
N VAL A 46 1.52 -7.58 -1.19
CA VAL A 46 1.17 -7.07 0.14
C VAL A 46 0.50 -8.17 0.98
N LEU A 47 -0.48 -8.89 0.44
CA LEU A 47 -1.14 -9.99 1.14
C LEU A 47 -0.16 -11.12 1.53
N GLY A 48 0.80 -11.43 0.66
CA GLY A 48 1.85 -12.41 0.94
C GLY A 48 2.70 -11.99 2.14
N LEU A 49 3.18 -10.74 2.14
CA LEU A 49 4.02 -10.21 3.21
C LEU A 49 3.26 -10.02 4.53
N VAL A 50 2.00 -9.59 4.49
CA VAL A 50 1.14 -9.60 5.69
C VAL A 50 1.00 -11.01 6.25
N GLY A 51 0.90 -12.02 5.39
CA GLY A 51 0.91 -13.43 5.80
C GLY A 51 2.19 -13.84 6.51
N GLU A 52 3.36 -13.47 5.98
CA GLU A 52 4.67 -13.75 6.58
C GLU A 52 4.90 -13.01 7.91
N LEU A 53 4.35 -11.81 8.04
CA LEU A 53 4.49 -10.94 9.21
C LEU A 53 3.33 -11.07 10.21
N ALA A 54 2.43 -12.03 10.02
CA ALA A 54 1.18 -12.15 10.78
C ALA A 54 1.42 -12.27 12.30
N ASP A 55 2.47 -12.98 12.73
CA ASP A 55 2.80 -13.15 14.15
C ASP A 55 3.19 -11.85 14.86
N ALA A 56 3.50 -10.80 14.10
CA ALA A 56 3.81 -9.47 14.64
C ALA A 56 2.59 -8.56 14.76
N ALA A 57 1.44 -8.93 14.18
CA ALA A 57 0.19 -8.17 14.26
C ALA A 57 -0.63 -8.59 15.49
N ALA A 58 -1.39 -7.64 16.06
CA ALA A 58 -2.35 -7.93 17.13
C ALA A 58 -3.66 -8.52 16.59
N ASP A 59 -4.13 -8.04 15.44
CA ASP A 59 -5.24 -8.64 14.67
C ASP A 59 -4.79 -8.85 13.22
N PRO A 60 -4.18 -10.01 12.89
CA PRO A 60 -3.73 -10.31 11.54
C PRO A 60 -4.85 -10.31 10.49
N ASP A 61 -6.09 -10.61 10.88
CA ASP A 61 -7.23 -10.64 9.95
C ASP A 61 -7.68 -9.21 9.60
N ALA A 62 -7.67 -8.29 10.56
CA ALA A 62 -7.87 -6.87 10.29
C ALA A 62 -6.78 -6.33 9.35
N VAL A 63 -5.51 -6.71 9.54
CA VAL A 63 -4.41 -6.28 8.66
C VAL A 63 -4.58 -6.84 7.24
N ARG A 64 -4.97 -8.10 7.08
CA ARG A 64 -5.25 -8.69 5.76
C ARG A 64 -6.41 -7.99 5.07
N LEU A 65 -7.50 -7.73 5.78
CA LEU A 65 -8.63 -6.96 5.24
C LEU A 65 -8.19 -5.54 4.87
N ALA A 66 -7.40 -4.86 5.69
CA ALA A 66 -6.85 -3.55 5.33
C ALA A 66 -5.97 -3.60 4.07
N ALA A 67 -5.17 -4.65 3.89
CA ALA A 67 -4.42 -4.86 2.65
C ALA A 67 -5.34 -4.99 1.42
N TRP A 68 -6.47 -5.69 1.52
CA TRP A 68 -7.47 -5.74 0.44
C TRP A 68 -8.05 -4.38 0.07
N TYR A 69 -8.14 -3.46 1.04
CA TYR A 69 -8.83 -2.18 0.87
C TYR A 69 -7.91 -0.97 0.68
N HIS A 70 -6.62 -1.01 1.00
CA HIS A 70 -5.79 0.20 1.15
C HIS A 70 -5.82 1.13 -0.09
N ASP A 71 -5.69 0.58 -1.30
CA ASP A 71 -5.83 1.30 -2.57
C ASP A 71 -6.99 0.79 -3.43
N VAL A 72 -8.06 0.28 -2.79
CA VAL A 72 -9.24 -0.20 -3.53
C VAL A 72 -9.85 0.92 -4.36
N VAL A 73 -9.82 2.16 -3.85
CA VAL A 73 -10.05 3.37 -4.64
C VAL A 73 -8.70 3.97 -4.97
N TYR A 74 -8.43 4.16 -6.26
CA TYR A 74 -7.18 4.73 -6.74
C TYR A 74 -7.42 5.60 -7.96
N ASP A 75 -7.40 6.91 -7.72
CA ASP A 75 -7.44 7.94 -8.74
C ASP A 75 -6.23 8.86 -8.56
N PRO A 76 -5.26 8.83 -9.48
CA PRO A 76 -4.09 9.71 -9.44
C PRO A 76 -4.39 11.22 -9.43
N LEU A 77 -5.64 11.63 -9.70
CA LEU A 77 -6.09 13.02 -9.65
C LEU A 77 -6.61 13.46 -8.26
N ARG A 78 -6.73 12.51 -7.32
CA ARG A 78 -7.22 12.76 -5.95
C ARG A 78 -6.08 12.80 -4.95
N ASP A 79 -6.30 13.52 -3.85
CA ASP A 79 -5.42 13.60 -2.69
C ASP A 79 -5.98 12.88 -1.45
N ASP A 80 -7.17 12.27 -1.57
CA ASP A 80 -7.90 11.63 -0.47
C ASP A 80 -8.21 10.14 -0.72
N ASN A 81 -7.49 9.47 -1.63
CA ASN A 81 -7.73 8.08 -2.02
C ASN A 81 -7.85 7.14 -0.82
N GLU A 82 -6.95 7.24 0.16
CA GLU A 82 -6.94 6.39 1.35
C GLU A 82 -8.16 6.65 2.24
N ALA A 83 -8.61 7.91 2.34
CA ALA A 83 -9.83 8.24 3.08
C ALA A 83 -11.07 7.64 2.40
N VAL A 84 -11.15 7.71 1.07
CA VAL A 84 -12.26 7.11 0.30
C VAL A 84 -12.21 5.58 0.36
N SER A 85 -11.03 4.99 0.24
CA SER A 85 -10.79 3.55 0.41
C SER A 85 -11.22 3.06 1.80
N ALA A 86 -10.97 3.85 2.85
CA ALA A 86 -11.42 3.52 4.21
C ALA A 86 -12.95 3.54 4.34
N GLU A 87 -13.64 4.52 3.73
CA GLU A 87 -15.11 4.51 3.69
C GLU A 87 -15.66 3.37 2.81
N ARG A 88 -14.96 3.02 1.73
CA ARG A 88 -15.30 1.87 0.89
C ARG A 88 -15.18 0.55 1.66
N ALA A 89 -14.19 0.44 2.54
CA ALA A 89 -14.03 -0.70 3.45
C ALA A 89 -15.18 -0.78 4.47
N ARG A 90 -15.54 0.35 5.10
CA ARG A 90 -16.70 0.42 6.00
C ARG A 90 -17.99 -0.04 5.34
N ALA A 91 -18.24 0.42 4.12
CA ALA A 91 -19.43 0.04 3.38
C ALA A 91 -19.42 -1.43 2.98
N GLY A 92 -18.28 -1.94 2.51
CA GLY A 92 -18.12 -3.30 1.99
C GLY A 92 -18.15 -4.39 3.05
N LEU A 93 -17.55 -4.13 4.22
CA LEU A 93 -17.41 -5.10 5.30
C LEU A 93 -18.58 -5.13 6.28
N ARG A 94 -19.51 -4.17 6.17
CA ARG A 94 -20.67 -4.07 7.07
C ARG A 94 -21.49 -5.36 7.04
N GLY A 95 -21.62 -6.00 8.21
CA GLY A 95 -22.37 -7.25 8.37
C GLY A 95 -21.64 -8.50 7.84
N LEU A 96 -20.43 -8.36 7.29
CA LEU A 96 -19.54 -9.48 6.95
C LEU A 96 -18.56 -9.81 8.08
N VAL A 97 -18.18 -8.80 8.87
CA VAL A 97 -17.29 -8.94 10.04
C VAL A 97 -17.82 -8.10 11.22
N PRO A 98 -17.33 -8.33 12.46
CA PRO A 98 -17.68 -7.49 13.61
C PRO A 98 -17.34 -6.01 13.38
N GLU A 99 -18.18 -5.11 13.91
CA GLU A 99 -18.02 -3.65 13.72
C GLU A 99 -16.66 -3.13 14.18
N GLU A 100 -16.13 -3.66 15.28
CA GLU A 100 -14.79 -3.32 15.79
C GLU A 100 -13.68 -3.59 14.76
N ARG A 101 -13.81 -4.67 13.98
CA ARG A 101 -12.86 -5.01 12.92
C ARG A 101 -13.05 -4.11 11.70
N VAL A 102 -14.28 -3.72 11.38
CA VAL A 102 -14.55 -2.74 10.31
C VAL A 102 -13.84 -1.42 10.61
N GLU A 103 -13.95 -0.94 11.85
CA GLU A 103 -13.31 0.33 12.25
C GLU A 103 -11.78 0.23 12.29
N GLU A 104 -11.23 -0.90 12.74
CA GLU A 104 -9.78 -1.13 12.68
C GLU A 104 -9.27 -1.17 11.24
N VAL A 105 -9.96 -1.87 10.33
CA VAL A 105 -9.62 -1.88 8.90
C VAL A 105 -9.62 -0.46 8.34
N ALA A 106 -10.67 0.32 8.62
CA ALA A 106 -10.76 1.71 8.14
C ALA A 106 -9.65 2.60 8.72
N ARG A 107 -9.26 2.39 9.98
CA ARG A 107 -8.12 3.11 10.59
C ARG A 107 -6.80 2.76 9.90
N LEU A 108 -6.55 1.46 9.68
CA LEU A 108 -5.35 0.96 9.02
C LEU A 108 -5.24 1.43 7.57
N VAL A 109 -6.35 1.44 6.83
CA VAL A 109 -6.37 1.99 5.46
C VAL A 109 -6.02 3.47 5.46
N ARG A 110 -6.56 4.29 6.37
CA ARG A 110 -6.16 5.71 6.44
C ARG A 110 -4.69 5.91 6.83
N LEU A 111 -4.12 4.99 7.59
CA LEU A 111 -2.74 5.05 8.02
C LEU A 111 -1.76 4.97 6.84
N THR A 112 -2.13 4.32 5.73
CA THR A 112 -1.26 4.20 4.55
C THR A 112 -1.03 5.53 3.85
N ALA A 113 -1.84 6.57 4.07
CA ALA A 113 -1.58 7.90 3.48
C ALA A 113 -0.26 8.51 3.96
N GLY A 114 0.16 8.18 5.19
CA GLY A 114 1.38 8.72 5.79
C GLY A 114 2.46 7.67 6.07
N HIS A 115 2.12 6.38 6.03
CA HIS A 115 2.96 5.24 6.42
C HIS A 115 3.67 5.42 7.77
N ALA A 116 3.00 6.07 8.72
CA ALA A 116 3.60 6.47 9.99
C ALA A 116 2.88 5.84 11.21
N PRO A 117 2.92 4.49 11.38
CA PRO A 117 2.36 3.86 12.56
C PRO A 117 3.00 4.40 13.84
N ALA A 118 2.21 4.47 14.91
CA ALA A 118 2.70 4.71 16.26
C ALA A 118 3.60 3.54 16.73
N ALA A 119 4.40 3.77 17.77
CA ALA A 119 5.33 2.75 18.28
C ALA A 119 4.62 1.53 18.87
N ASP A 120 3.39 1.71 19.36
CA ASP A 120 2.51 0.72 19.96
C ASP A 120 1.40 0.25 19.01
N ASP A 121 1.55 0.47 17.70
CA ASP A 121 0.61 0.03 16.65
C ASP A 121 1.18 -1.15 15.84
N PRO A 122 1.12 -2.40 16.35
CA PRO A 122 1.64 -3.57 15.65
C PRO A 122 0.90 -3.87 14.34
N ASN A 123 -0.41 -3.60 14.27
CA ASN A 123 -1.20 -3.81 13.06
C ASN A 123 -0.75 -2.86 11.93
N GLY A 124 -0.63 -1.57 12.25
CA GLY A 124 -0.13 -0.56 11.33
C GLY A 124 1.32 -0.82 10.93
N ALA A 125 2.16 -1.28 11.87
CA ALA A 125 3.54 -1.65 11.60
C ALA A 125 3.65 -2.77 10.55
N VAL A 126 2.79 -3.78 10.61
CA VAL A 126 2.74 -4.87 9.61
C VAL A 126 2.24 -4.35 8.26
N LEU A 127 1.11 -3.63 8.24
CA LEU A 127 0.53 -3.14 6.98
C LEU A 127 1.51 -2.22 6.23
N CYS A 128 2.04 -1.20 6.90
CA CYS A 128 2.97 -0.25 6.28
C CYS A 128 4.27 -0.93 5.86
N ALA A 129 4.75 -1.93 6.59
CA ALA A 129 5.93 -2.69 6.18
C ALA A 129 5.66 -3.48 4.89
N ALA A 130 4.52 -4.17 4.80
CA ALA A 130 4.15 -4.95 3.63
C ALA A 130 3.94 -4.06 2.39
N ASP A 131 3.25 -2.92 2.55
CA ASP A 131 2.98 -1.97 1.46
C ASP A 131 4.27 -1.29 0.95
N LEU A 132 5.17 -0.88 1.85
CA LEU A 132 6.45 -0.26 1.50
C LEU A 132 7.58 -1.25 1.18
N ALA A 133 7.30 -2.55 1.06
CA ALA A 133 8.33 -3.57 0.89
C ALA A 133 9.11 -3.42 -0.42
N VAL A 134 8.44 -2.93 -1.48
CA VAL A 134 9.07 -2.68 -2.80
C VAL A 134 10.28 -1.75 -2.70
N LEU A 135 10.28 -0.83 -1.73
CA LEU A 135 11.36 0.13 -1.54
C LEU A 135 12.67 -0.59 -1.19
N ALA A 136 12.61 -1.70 -0.46
CA ALA A 136 13.76 -2.51 -0.07
C ALA A 136 14.13 -3.61 -1.10
N GLY A 137 13.44 -3.65 -2.23
CA GLY A 137 13.70 -4.59 -3.31
C GLY A 137 15.06 -4.38 -3.99
N PRO A 138 15.50 -5.33 -4.83
CA PRO A 138 16.65 -5.14 -5.71
C PRO A 138 16.50 -3.86 -6.56
N PRO A 139 17.60 -3.18 -6.93
CA PRO A 139 17.54 -1.94 -7.70
C PRO A 139 16.74 -2.05 -9.00
N GLU A 140 16.76 -3.21 -9.68
CA GLU A 140 16.01 -3.44 -10.91
C GLU A 140 14.51 -3.48 -10.65
N SER A 141 14.07 -4.14 -9.57
CA SER A 141 12.67 -4.18 -9.14
C SER A 141 12.18 -2.79 -8.70
N TYR A 142 13.02 -2.03 -8.00
CA TYR A 142 12.72 -0.65 -7.61
C TYR A 142 12.56 0.26 -8.84
N ALA A 143 13.44 0.15 -9.84
CA ALA A 143 13.34 0.92 -11.06
C ALA A 143 12.06 0.61 -11.85
N ALA A 144 11.65 -0.67 -11.89
CA ALA A 144 10.38 -1.08 -12.49
C ALA A 144 9.19 -0.46 -11.74
N TYR A 145 9.21 -0.48 -10.40
CA TYR A 145 8.22 0.19 -9.55
C TYR A 145 8.13 1.70 -9.86
N ALA A 146 9.25 2.42 -9.83
CA ALA A 146 9.27 3.85 -10.08
C ALA A 146 8.76 4.20 -11.49
N SER A 147 9.09 3.38 -12.49
CA SER A 147 8.58 3.54 -13.86
C SER A 147 7.07 3.28 -13.96
N ALA A 148 6.55 2.27 -13.24
CA ALA A 148 5.12 1.96 -13.21
C ALA A 148 4.34 3.10 -12.55
N VAL A 149 4.82 3.63 -11.41
CA VAL A 149 4.26 4.84 -10.79
C VAL A 149 4.30 6.02 -11.74
N ARG A 150 5.42 6.28 -12.45
CA ARG A 150 5.48 7.37 -13.45
C ARG A 150 4.38 7.24 -14.51
N ALA A 151 4.08 6.02 -14.94
CA ALA A 151 3.06 5.75 -15.94
C ALA A 151 1.63 6.04 -15.44
N GLU A 152 1.33 5.78 -14.15
CA GLU A 152 0.03 6.13 -13.53
C GLU A 152 -0.22 7.64 -13.52
N TYR A 153 0.85 8.41 -13.35
CA TYR A 153 0.82 9.88 -13.43
C TYR A 153 1.13 10.43 -14.83
N GLY A 154 0.96 9.64 -15.89
CA GLY A 154 1.25 10.05 -17.28
C GLY A 154 0.49 11.30 -17.76
N HIS A 155 -0.61 11.64 -17.08
CA HIS A 155 -1.39 12.86 -17.32
C HIS A 155 -0.70 14.15 -16.81
N LEU A 156 0.27 14.04 -15.89
CA LEU A 156 1.08 15.16 -15.42
C LEU A 156 2.25 15.45 -16.34
N SER A 157 2.61 16.74 -16.44
CA SER A 157 3.88 17.14 -17.02
C SER A 157 5.06 16.56 -16.23
N ASP A 158 6.20 16.37 -16.88
CA ASP A 158 7.39 15.85 -16.22
C ASP A 158 7.83 16.71 -15.03
N ALA A 159 7.68 18.04 -15.12
CA ALA A 159 8.00 18.95 -14.03
C ALA A 159 7.07 18.77 -12.83
N ALA A 160 5.75 18.68 -13.06
CA ALA A 160 4.76 18.48 -12.00
C ALA A 160 4.94 17.11 -11.32
N PHE A 161 5.11 16.05 -12.11
CA PHE A 161 5.39 14.71 -11.57
C PHE A 161 6.69 14.69 -10.76
N THR A 162 7.77 15.27 -11.30
CA THR A 162 9.07 15.30 -10.61
C THR A 162 8.98 16.02 -9.27
N ALA A 163 8.32 17.18 -9.22
CA ALA A 163 8.12 17.91 -7.97
C ALA A 163 7.31 17.10 -6.96
N GLY A 164 6.17 16.52 -7.36
CA GLY A 164 5.35 15.68 -6.48
C GLY A 164 6.08 14.44 -5.98
N ARG A 165 6.80 13.75 -6.87
CA ARG A 165 7.57 12.55 -6.52
C ARG A 165 8.70 12.87 -5.56
N ILE A 166 9.41 14.00 -5.75
CA ILE A 166 10.42 14.47 -4.79
C ILE A 166 9.80 14.64 -3.40
N THR A 167 8.64 15.30 -3.29
CA THR A 167 7.94 15.49 -2.01
C THR A 167 7.63 14.16 -1.32
N VAL A 168 7.14 13.16 -2.06
CA VAL A 168 6.87 11.82 -1.51
C VAL A 168 8.15 11.14 -1.00
N LEU A 169 9.22 11.17 -1.79
CA LEU A 169 10.49 10.55 -1.40
C LEU A 169 11.11 11.23 -0.17
N GLU A 170 11.03 12.56 -0.10
CA GLU A 170 11.50 13.34 1.04
C GLU A 170 10.69 13.04 2.31
N HIS A 171 9.36 12.96 2.20
CA HIS A 171 8.49 12.56 3.30
C HIS A 171 8.89 11.19 3.86
N LEU A 172 9.01 10.18 2.99
CA LEU A 172 9.40 8.81 3.40
C LEU A 172 10.79 8.78 4.05
N LEU A 173 11.76 9.52 3.51
CA LEU A 173 13.11 9.61 4.07
C LEU A 173 13.16 10.33 5.43
N ALA A 174 12.22 11.25 5.67
CA ALA A 174 12.08 12.03 6.89
C ALA A 174 11.32 11.29 8.02
N LEU A 175 10.64 10.17 7.71
CA LEU A 175 10.02 9.34 8.73
C LEU A 175 11.04 8.93 9.81
N PRO A 176 10.68 8.99 11.11
CA PRO A 176 11.59 8.56 12.20
C PRO A 176 12.08 7.12 12.04
N ALA A 177 11.21 6.25 11.50
CA ALA A 177 11.55 4.91 11.05
C ALA A 177 10.66 4.55 9.86
N LEU A 178 11.26 4.11 8.75
CA LEU A 178 10.54 3.66 7.56
C LEU A 178 9.80 2.33 7.80
N TYR A 179 10.40 1.46 8.62
CA TYR A 179 9.81 0.20 9.05
C TYR A 179 9.81 0.16 10.58
N ARG A 180 8.67 -0.16 11.19
CA ARG A 180 8.52 -0.18 12.67
C ARG A 180 8.89 -1.52 13.31
N LEU A 181 8.81 -2.61 12.56
CA LEU A 181 9.17 -3.95 13.04
C LEU A 181 10.71 -4.10 13.08
N PRO A 182 11.33 -4.42 14.23
CA PRO A 182 12.79 -4.40 14.36
C PRO A 182 13.54 -5.31 13.37
N ALA A 183 13.06 -6.54 13.16
CA ALA A 183 13.68 -7.49 12.23
C ALA A 183 13.59 -7.01 10.77
N VAL A 184 12.42 -6.48 10.38
CA VAL A 184 12.21 -5.88 9.05
C VAL A 184 13.09 -4.65 8.88
N ALA A 185 13.11 -3.75 9.85
CA ALA A 185 13.89 -2.52 9.82
C ALA A 185 15.38 -2.79 9.64
N ALA A 186 15.94 -3.75 10.39
CA ALA A 186 17.34 -4.14 10.28
C ALA A 186 17.69 -4.67 8.87
N ALA A 187 16.81 -5.47 8.28
CA ALA A 187 17.06 -6.10 6.98
C ALA A 187 16.76 -5.19 5.77
N TRP A 188 15.80 -4.28 5.89
CA TRP A 188 15.18 -3.59 4.74
C TRP A 188 15.54 -2.09 4.68
N THR A 189 15.64 -1.40 5.83
CA THR A 189 15.89 0.05 5.86
C THR A 189 17.13 0.49 5.07
N PRO A 190 18.30 -0.19 5.16
CA PRO A 190 19.47 0.24 4.41
C PRO A 190 19.25 0.20 2.89
N ARG A 191 18.58 -0.84 2.39
CA ARG A 191 18.26 -1.00 0.96
C ARG A 191 17.23 0.04 0.51
N ALA A 192 16.16 0.22 1.28
CA ALA A 192 15.13 1.20 0.98
C ALA A 192 15.69 2.63 0.92
N ARG A 193 16.49 3.03 1.91
CA ARG A 193 17.13 4.35 1.91
C ARG A 193 18.09 4.54 0.73
N ALA A 194 18.83 3.50 0.33
CA ALA A 194 19.71 3.57 -0.84
C ALA A 194 18.91 3.82 -2.13
N ASN A 195 17.82 3.07 -2.35
CA ASN A 195 16.95 3.20 -3.52
C ASN A 195 16.25 4.58 -3.56
N LEU A 196 15.61 4.98 -2.45
CA LEU A 196 14.93 6.28 -2.32
C LEU A 196 15.90 7.45 -2.59
N THR A 197 17.11 7.39 -2.02
CA THR A 197 18.12 8.45 -2.19
C THR A 197 18.66 8.49 -3.62
N ALA A 198 18.85 7.33 -4.26
CA ALA A 198 19.27 7.25 -5.65
C ALA A 198 18.23 7.88 -6.59
N GLU A 199 16.94 7.52 -6.43
CA GLU A 199 15.85 8.12 -7.21
C GLU A 199 15.78 9.64 -6.98
N LEU A 200 15.82 10.08 -5.71
CA LEU A 200 15.78 11.50 -5.36
C LEU A 200 16.93 12.29 -6.00
N GLY A 201 18.14 11.72 -6.02
CA GLY A 201 19.30 12.32 -6.68
C GLY A 201 19.10 12.50 -8.19
N LEU A 202 18.59 11.47 -8.87
CA LEU A 202 18.30 11.52 -10.31
C LEU A 202 17.23 12.56 -10.65
N LEU A 203 16.15 12.62 -9.86
CA LEU A 203 15.06 13.58 -10.04
C LEU A 203 15.53 15.02 -9.85
N ARG A 204 16.34 15.30 -8.81
CA ARG A 204 16.91 16.64 -8.58
C ARG A 204 17.87 17.07 -9.68
N ALA A 205 18.70 16.16 -10.19
CA ALA A 205 19.58 16.44 -11.33
C ALA A 205 18.78 16.80 -12.59
N ARG A 206 17.67 16.08 -12.86
CA ARG A 206 16.76 16.37 -13.98
C ARG A 206 16.08 17.74 -13.84
N ALA A 207 15.62 18.09 -12.64
CA ALA A 207 14.99 19.38 -12.38
C ALA A 207 15.97 20.55 -12.55
N GLY A 208 17.21 20.40 -12.07
CA GLY A 208 18.26 21.42 -12.18
C GLY A 208 18.82 21.60 -13.61
N GLY A 209 18.76 20.57 -14.45
CA GLY A 209 19.19 20.65 -15.86
C GLY A 209 18.13 21.18 -16.83
N ALA A 210 16.89 21.37 -16.37
CA ALA A 210 15.78 21.95 -17.15
C ALA A 210 15.60 23.46 -16.91
N SER A 211 16.51 24.07 -16.14
CA SER A 211 16.60 25.52 -15.85
C SER A 211 17.62 26.18 -16.77
#